data_AF-A0A956X9R4-F1
#
_entry.id   AF-A0A956X9R4-F1
#
_cell.length_a   1.000
_cell.length_b   1.000
_cell.length_c   1.000
_cell.angle_alpha   90.00
_cell.angle_beta   90.00
_cell.angle_gamma   90.00
#
_symmetry.space_group_name_H-M   'P 1'
#
loop_
_entity.id
_entity.type
_entity.pdbx_description
1 polymer ?
#
loop_
_entity_poly.entity_id
_entity_poly.type
_entity_poly.pdbx_seq_one_letter_code
_entity_poly.pdbx_strand_id
1 'polypeptide(L)'
;DNGETPPPDGAYPIVAIAEDAEGQKVRVESELTIAYGGVPRADIFAPPSGDTLRFNTTAVAICDTLYFTMTVENYGNTPIRTTGPPPGTVYDSDWNYNTLGWHTESGAWRAAIGYENELSNYPYRWAVGGPDDLQEIDGYSYLMPGARAVITGGIRLVDVFGNRNPQPIWAGLIHEDVAITEFNNRVDPQAVLVDVPDPDNMPVCEPREIPMKPETENQN
;
A
#
# COMPACT_ATOMS: atom_id res chain seq x y z
N ASP A 1 12.95 -16.80 4.11
CA ASP A 1 13.21 -16.26 5.45
C ASP A 1 13.15 -17.42 6.43
N ASN A 2 14.19 -17.63 7.24
CA ASN A 2 14.24 -18.72 8.23
C ASN A 2 13.47 -18.37 9.51
N GLY A 3 12.78 -17.23 9.57
CA GLY A 3 12.00 -16.81 10.74
C GLY A 3 12.88 -16.34 11.90
N GLU A 4 14.14 -16.01 11.61
CA GLU A 4 15.08 -15.50 12.61
C GLU A 4 14.69 -14.08 12.99
N THR A 5 14.70 -13.79 14.29
CA THR A 5 14.43 -12.43 14.76
C THR A 5 15.67 -11.58 14.48
N PRO A 6 15.54 -10.45 13.76
CA PRO A 6 16.66 -9.55 13.52
C PRO A 6 17.30 -9.11 14.86
N PRO A 7 18.61 -8.87 14.90
CA PRO A 7 19.25 -8.30 16.07
C PRO A 7 18.57 -6.99 16.48
N PRO A 8 18.48 -6.68 17.79
CA PRO A 8 17.95 -5.40 18.25
C PRO A 8 18.73 -4.21 17.69
N ASP A 9 18.11 -3.04 17.66
CA ASP A 9 18.82 -1.80 17.37
C ASP A 9 19.95 -1.56 18.38
N GLY A 10 21.09 -1.08 17.90
CA GLY A 10 22.25 -0.82 18.73
C GLY A 10 23.56 -0.75 17.97
N ALA A 11 24.62 -0.44 18.72
CA ALA A 11 25.98 -0.45 18.23
C ALA A 11 26.56 -1.86 18.34
N TYR A 12 27.03 -2.39 17.21
CA TYR A 12 27.64 -3.70 17.09
C TYR A 12 29.12 -3.55 16.71
N PRO A 13 30.04 -4.23 17.42
CA PRO A 13 31.43 -4.26 17.01
C PRO A 13 31.58 -5.13 15.76
N ILE A 14 32.12 -4.56 14.69
CA ILE A 14 32.64 -5.32 13.56
C ILE A 14 34.09 -5.66 13.86
N VAL A 15 34.40 -6.95 13.92
CA VAL A 15 35.75 -7.45 14.20
C VAL A 15 36.29 -8.15 12.96
N ALA A 16 37.37 -7.63 12.40
CA ALA A 16 38.13 -8.31 11.35
C ALA A 16 39.39 -8.92 11.95
N ILE A 17 39.59 -10.23 11.73
CA ILE A 17 40.79 -10.96 12.18
C ILE A 17 41.51 -11.48 10.95
N ALA A 18 42.79 -11.14 10.81
CA ALA A 18 43.68 -11.72 9.82
C ALA A 18 44.72 -12.61 10.53
N GLU A 19 44.98 -13.79 9.97
CA GLU A 19 46.00 -14.75 10.44
C GLU A 19 46.97 -15.05 9.28
N ASP A 20 48.28 -14.98 9.52
CA ASP A 20 49.29 -15.38 8.53
C ASP A 20 49.60 -16.89 8.58
N ALA A 21 50.45 -17.39 7.68
CA ALA A 21 50.77 -18.81 7.59
C ALA A 21 51.61 -19.31 8.79
N GLU A 22 52.25 -18.39 9.50
CA GLU A 22 53.07 -18.58 10.69
C GLU A 22 52.26 -18.50 11.99
N GLY A 23 50.95 -18.19 11.90
CA GLY A 23 50.00 -18.13 13.01
C GLY A 23 49.93 -16.78 13.74
N GLN A 24 50.53 -15.71 13.21
CA GLN A 24 50.37 -14.36 13.76
C GLN A 24 48.98 -13.81 13.43
N LYS A 25 48.34 -13.17 14.42
CA LYS A 25 46.99 -12.62 14.29
C LYS A 25 46.98 -11.10 14.45
N VAL A 26 46.26 -10.43 13.57
CA VAL A 26 45.93 -9.00 13.68
C VAL A 26 44.41 -8.86 13.80
N ARG A 27 43.95 -8.04 14.75
CA ARG A 27 42.54 -7.73 14.98
C ARG A 27 42.30 -6.25 14.74
N VAL A 28 41.32 -5.93 13.92
CA VAL A 28 40.80 -4.57 13.73
C VAL A 28 39.35 -4.55 14.16
N GLU A 29 38.98 -3.50 14.89
CA GLU A 29 37.60 -3.27 15.35
C GLU A 29 37.06 -1.99 14.73
N SER A 30 35.79 -2.02 14.34
CA SER A 30 34.98 -0.88 13.94
C SER A 30 33.59 -1.02 14.57
N GLU A 31 32.74 0.00 14.42
CA GLU A 31 31.35 -0.04 14.88
C GLU A 31 30.39 -0.01 13.69
N LEU A 32 29.29 -0.76 13.80
CA LEU A 32 28.12 -0.70 12.94
C LEU A 32 26.89 -0.46 13.81
N THR A 33 26.12 0.57 13.49
CA THR A 33 24.81 0.78 14.13
C THR A 33 23.72 0.10 13.32
N ILE A 34 22.99 -0.82 13.94
CA ILE A 34 21.71 -1.28 13.42
C ILE A 34 20.65 -0.32 13.98
N ALA A 35 19.88 0.28 13.09
CA ALA A 35 18.73 1.10 13.42
C ALA A 35 17.52 0.60 12.61
N TYR A 36 16.34 0.71 13.19
CA TYR A 36 15.08 0.32 12.56
C TYR A 36 15.02 -1.16 12.16
N GLY A 37 15.73 -2.02 12.89
CA GLY A 37 15.66 -3.47 12.74
C GLY A 37 14.33 -4.05 13.25
N GLY A 38 13.99 -5.23 12.77
CA GLY A 38 12.81 -5.97 13.21
C GLY A 38 11.92 -6.43 12.05
N VAL A 39 10.73 -6.92 12.39
CA VAL A 39 9.76 -7.44 11.43
C VAL A 39 8.67 -6.37 11.21
N PRO A 40 8.45 -5.90 9.97
CA PRO A 40 7.41 -4.92 9.68
C PRO A 40 6.02 -5.51 9.95
N ARG A 41 5.18 -4.76 10.67
CA ARG A 41 3.84 -5.18 11.07
C ARG A 41 2.85 -4.05 10.88
N ALA A 42 1.84 -4.29 10.07
CA ALA A 42 0.81 -3.32 9.80
C ALA A 42 -0.55 -3.98 9.62
N ASP A 43 -1.61 -3.24 9.96
CA ASP A 43 -3.00 -3.65 9.76
C ASP A 43 -3.86 -2.48 9.27
N ILE A 44 -5.01 -2.83 8.69
CA ILE A 44 -6.10 -1.88 8.51
C ILE A 44 -6.77 -1.75 9.87
N PHE A 45 -6.67 -0.56 10.47
CA PHE A 45 -7.16 -0.31 11.81
C PHE A 45 -8.69 -0.38 11.85
N ALA A 46 -9.22 -1.36 12.58
CA ALA A 46 -10.65 -1.49 12.85
C ALA A 46 -11.01 -0.68 14.13
N PRO A 47 -11.80 0.39 14.02
CA PRO A 47 -12.19 1.16 15.19
C PRO A 47 -13.16 0.35 16.09
N PRO A 48 -13.23 0.63 17.41
CA PRO A 48 -14.17 -0.05 18.31
C PRO A 48 -15.65 0.13 17.93
N SER A 49 -15.96 1.18 17.18
CA SER A 49 -17.26 1.44 16.59
C SER A 49 -17.11 2.17 15.24
N GLY A 50 -18.06 1.94 14.34
CA GLY A 50 -18.00 2.44 12.96
C GLY A 50 -17.38 1.44 11.99
N ASP A 51 -17.20 1.88 10.76
CA ASP A 51 -16.72 1.03 9.67
C ASP A 51 -15.19 1.01 9.63
N THR A 52 -14.61 -0.13 9.28
CA THR A 52 -13.15 -0.26 9.06
C THR A 52 -12.78 0.31 7.69
N LEU A 53 -13.65 0.07 6.71
CA LEU A 53 -13.65 0.71 5.40
C LEU A 53 -14.92 1.55 5.27
N ARG A 54 -14.78 2.85 5.01
CA ARG A 54 -15.92 3.72 4.80
C ARG A 54 -16.01 4.17 3.35
N PHE A 55 -17.05 3.75 2.64
CA PHE A 55 -17.42 4.39 1.38
C PHE A 55 -18.31 5.62 1.60
N ASN A 56 -18.26 6.59 0.70
CA ASN A 56 -19.15 7.77 0.76
C ASN A 56 -20.61 7.42 0.41
N THR A 57 -20.82 6.37 -0.37
CA THR A 57 -22.13 5.86 -0.81
C THR A 57 -22.04 4.36 -1.11
N THR A 58 -23.16 3.65 -1.09
CA THR A 58 -23.27 2.25 -1.54
C THR A 58 -24.03 2.13 -2.87
N ALA A 59 -24.43 3.26 -3.46
CA ALA A 59 -24.98 3.34 -4.82
C ALA A 59 -24.32 4.52 -5.55
N VAL A 60 -23.79 4.27 -6.75
CA VAL A 60 -23.03 5.26 -7.54
C VAL A 60 -23.42 5.15 -9.01
N ALA A 61 -23.68 6.28 -9.65
CA ALA A 61 -23.99 6.30 -11.09
C ALA A 61 -22.73 6.05 -11.93
N ILE A 62 -22.93 5.58 -13.16
CA ILE A 62 -21.87 5.57 -14.17
C ILE A 62 -21.32 7.00 -14.34
N CYS A 63 -19.99 7.11 -14.48
CA CYS A 63 -19.18 8.31 -14.51
C CYS A 63 -19.01 9.07 -13.20
N ASP A 64 -19.73 8.71 -12.14
CA ASP A 64 -19.49 9.22 -10.80
C ASP A 64 -18.37 8.46 -10.09
N THR A 65 -17.88 9.04 -9.00
CA THR A 65 -16.75 8.50 -8.23
C THR A 65 -17.21 7.95 -6.89
N LEU A 66 -16.90 6.67 -6.66
CA LEU A 66 -16.96 6.04 -5.36
C LEU A 66 -15.71 6.42 -4.57
N TYR A 67 -15.88 7.16 -3.48
CA TYR A 67 -14.77 7.55 -2.60
C TYR A 67 -14.74 6.65 -1.37
N PHE A 68 -13.55 6.41 -0.85
CA PHE A 68 -13.37 5.68 0.40
C PHE A 68 -12.45 6.40 1.39
N THR A 69 -12.52 5.96 2.62
CA THR A 69 -11.56 6.27 3.69
C THR A 69 -11.31 5.01 4.50
N MET A 70 -10.04 4.74 4.80
CA MET A 70 -9.61 3.70 5.75
C MET A 70 -8.42 4.22 6.56
N THR A 71 -8.09 3.58 7.67
CA THR A 71 -6.89 3.89 8.46
C THR A 71 -5.93 2.71 8.42
N VAL A 72 -4.66 2.97 8.18
CA VAL A 72 -3.59 1.96 8.31
C VAL A 72 -2.75 2.29 9.53
N GLU A 73 -2.41 1.29 10.33
CA GLU A 73 -1.55 1.41 11.50
C GLU A 73 -0.27 0.58 11.32
N ASN A 74 0.88 1.19 11.59
CA ASN A 74 2.11 0.45 11.82
C ASN A 74 2.19 0.10 13.32
N TYR A 75 1.62 -1.04 13.71
CA TYR A 75 1.66 -1.50 15.11
C TYR A 75 2.99 -2.20 15.47
N GLY A 76 3.94 -2.28 14.52
CA GLY A 76 5.27 -2.85 14.74
C GLY A 76 6.26 -1.88 15.37
N ASN A 77 7.50 -2.35 15.52
CA ASN A 77 8.64 -1.56 16.01
C ASN A 77 9.59 -1.11 14.89
N THR A 78 9.27 -1.44 13.64
CA THR A 78 10.08 -1.18 12.45
C THR A 78 9.27 -0.30 11.50
N PRO A 79 9.86 0.75 10.88
CA PRO A 79 9.21 1.54 9.84
C PRO A 79 8.74 0.64 8.68
N ILE A 80 7.58 0.94 8.11
CA ILE A 80 7.07 0.22 6.94
C ILE A 80 7.22 1.10 5.69
N ARG A 81 7.95 0.60 4.70
CA ARG A 81 8.14 1.32 3.43
C ARG A 81 6.83 1.33 2.65
N THR A 82 6.54 2.42 1.94
CA THR A 82 5.39 2.49 1.04
C THR A 82 5.75 3.07 -0.33
N THR A 83 4.87 2.83 -1.30
CA THR A 83 4.95 3.42 -2.65
C THR A 83 3.54 3.78 -3.11
N GLY A 84 3.46 4.72 -4.05
CA GLY A 84 2.23 5.36 -4.46
C GLY A 84 1.28 4.50 -5.31
N PRO A 85 0.27 5.17 -5.90
CA PRO A 85 0.01 6.61 -5.84
C PRO A 85 -0.37 7.13 -4.43
N PRO A 86 -0.21 8.43 -4.14
CA PRO A 86 -0.54 8.97 -2.81
C PRO A 86 -2.05 8.91 -2.52
N PRO A 87 -2.46 8.93 -1.24
CA PRO A 87 -3.85 9.13 -0.84
C PRO A 87 -4.50 10.31 -1.57
N GLY A 88 -5.79 10.18 -1.88
CA GLY A 88 -6.57 11.13 -2.66
C GLY A 88 -6.58 10.84 -4.17
N THR A 89 -5.73 9.94 -4.66
CA THR A 89 -5.71 9.57 -6.08
C THR A 89 -7.00 8.87 -6.51
N VAL A 90 -7.53 9.28 -7.67
CA VAL A 90 -8.74 8.71 -8.27
C VAL A 90 -8.38 7.87 -9.50
N TYR A 91 -8.80 6.60 -9.49
CA TYR A 91 -8.72 5.67 -10.62
C TYR A 91 -9.97 5.76 -11.48
N ASP A 92 -9.87 5.48 -12.79
CA ASP A 92 -11.03 4.97 -13.52
C ASP A 92 -11.10 3.46 -13.30
N SER A 93 -12.30 2.90 -13.31
CA SER A 93 -12.51 1.48 -12.99
C SER A 93 -11.91 0.50 -14.02
N ASP A 94 -11.45 0.99 -15.17
CA ASP A 94 -10.70 0.25 -16.18
C ASP A 94 -9.17 0.42 -16.05
N TRP A 95 -8.71 1.20 -15.07
CA TRP A 95 -7.29 1.39 -14.77
C TRP A 95 -6.85 0.52 -13.59
N ASN A 96 -5.53 0.39 -13.43
CA ASN A 96 -4.93 -0.21 -12.24
C ASN A 96 -3.62 0.51 -11.90
N TYR A 97 -2.97 0.10 -10.81
CA TYR A 97 -1.70 0.70 -10.36
C TYR A 97 -0.60 0.72 -11.44
N ASN A 98 -0.55 -0.26 -12.36
CA ASN A 98 0.41 -0.26 -13.46
C ASN A 98 0.08 0.78 -14.53
N THR A 99 -1.21 1.03 -14.80
CA THR A 99 -1.65 2.09 -15.72
C THR A 99 -1.12 3.46 -15.27
N LEU A 100 -1.08 3.71 -13.97
CA LEU A 100 -0.54 4.95 -13.40
C LEU A 100 1.00 4.93 -13.25
N GLY A 101 1.70 3.87 -13.68
CA GLY A 101 3.16 3.77 -13.54
C GLY A 101 3.69 3.43 -12.14
N TRP A 102 2.81 3.03 -11.22
CA TRP A 102 3.18 2.62 -9.86
C TRP A 102 3.36 1.11 -9.76
N HIS A 103 4.35 0.59 -10.49
CA HIS A 103 4.67 -0.84 -10.54
C HIS A 103 4.97 -1.44 -9.16
N THR A 104 4.88 -2.76 -9.05
CA THR A 104 5.21 -3.50 -7.83
C THR A 104 6.63 -3.23 -7.38
N GLU A 105 6.79 -2.90 -6.10
CA GLU A 105 8.09 -2.73 -5.43
C GLU A 105 8.16 -3.69 -4.23
N SER A 106 8.90 -4.79 -4.36
CA SER A 106 8.96 -5.86 -3.37
C SER A 106 9.29 -5.34 -1.97
N GLY A 107 8.46 -5.65 -0.97
CA GLY A 107 8.57 -5.19 0.42
C GLY A 107 7.93 -3.83 0.70
N ALA A 108 7.36 -3.14 -0.30
CA ALA A 108 6.54 -1.96 -0.03
C ALA A 108 5.13 -2.36 0.46
N TRP A 109 4.55 -1.55 1.33
CA TRP A 109 3.18 -1.67 1.80
C TRP A 109 2.26 -0.76 0.98
N ARG A 110 1.12 -1.28 0.55
CA ARG A 110 0.06 -0.50 -0.12
C ARG A 110 -1.31 -0.83 0.44
N ALA A 111 -2.07 0.21 0.76
CA ALA A 111 -3.50 0.09 0.99
C ALA A 111 -4.20 -0.14 -0.35
N ALA A 112 -5.28 -0.91 -0.38
CA ALA A 112 -5.88 -1.34 -1.63
C ALA A 112 -7.39 -1.51 -1.53
N ILE A 113 -8.05 -1.44 -2.69
CA ILE A 113 -9.45 -1.77 -2.86
C ILE A 113 -9.55 -2.90 -3.89
N GLY A 114 -10.26 -3.96 -3.52
CA GLY A 114 -10.49 -5.13 -4.36
C GLY A 114 -11.98 -5.43 -4.48
N TYR A 115 -12.34 -6.29 -5.43
CA TYR A 115 -13.73 -6.67 -5.70
C TYR A 115 -13.83 -8.11 -6.23
N GLU A 116 -15.04 -8.66 -6.19
CA GLU A 116 -15.30 -10.02 -6.63
C GLU A 116 -15.03 -10.20 -8.14
N ASN A 117 -14.24 -11.21 -8.52
CA ASN A 117 -13.79 -11.46 -9.90
C ASN A 117 -12.88 -10.35 -10.49
N GLU A 118 -12.10 -9.68 -9.65
CA GLU A 118 -10.97 -8.86 -10.12
C GLU A 118 -10.05 -9.64 -11.06
N LEU A 119 -9.67 -9.04 -12.19
CA LEU A 119 -8.80 -9.68 -13.19
C LEU A 119 -7.35 -9.78 -12.71
N SER A 120 -6.92 -8.78 -11.94
CA SER A 120 -5.65 -8.72 -11.25
C SER A 120 -5.91 -8.50 -9.78
N ASN A 121 -5.17 -9.19 -8.91
CA ASN A 121 -5.39 -9.07 -7.49
C ASN A 121 -5.20 -7.62 -7.01
N TYR A 122 -6.20 -7.05 -6.35
CA TYR A 122 -6.22 -5.68 -5.85
C TYR A 122 -5.73 -4.65 -6.90
N PRO A 123 -6.54 -4.33 -7.92
CA PRO A 123 -6.11 -3.47 -9.01
C PRO A 123 -5.89 -2.00 -8.59
N TYR A 124 -6.58 -1.54 -7.56
CA TYR A 124 -6.47 -0.18 -7.03
C TYR A 124 -5.64 -0.20 -5.75
N ARG A 125 -4.54 0.56 -5.73
CA ARG A 125 -3.58 0.57 -4.63
C ARG A 125 -3.15 2.00 -4.32
N TRP A 126 -2.81 2.31 -3.09
CA TRP A 126 -2.35 3.61 -2.63
C TRP A 126 -1.20 3.43 -1.65
N ALA A 127 -0.36 4.46 -1.53
CA ALA A 127 0.61 4.56 -0.44
C ALA A 127 -0.10 4.54 0.92
N VAL A 128 0.55 3.99 1.94
CA VAL A 128 0.06 3.93 3.32
C VAL A 128 0.33 5.23 4.10
N GLY A 129 0.07 6.37 3.45
CA GLY A 129 0.12 7.70 4.05
C GLY A 129 0.38 8.81 3.04
N GLY A 130 0.07 10.04 3.43
CA GLY A 130 0.44 11.25 2.70
C GLY A 130 1.79 11.81 3.16
N PRO A 131 2.28 12.90 2.54
CA PRO A 131 3.54 13.54 2.91
C PRO A 131 3.63 13.95 4.39
N ASP A 132 2.50 14.25 5.03
CA ASP A 132 2.44 14.63 6.44
C ASP A 132 2.50 13.43 7.40
N ASP A 133 2.21 12.22 6.92
CA ASP A 133 2.22 10.99 7.70
C ASP A 133 3.56 10.24 7.61
N LEU A 134 4.33 10.49 6.54
CA LEU A 134 5.46 9.68 6.14
C LEU A 134 6.81 10.38 6.40
N GLN A 135 7.82 9.60 6.76
CA GLN A 135 9.21 10.06 6.85
C GLN A 135 10.02 9.51 5.69
N GLU A 136 10.89 10.36 5.12
CA GLU A 136 11.83 9.94 4.10
C GLU A 136 13.13 9.43 4.74
N ILE A 137 13.53 8.22 4.36
CA ILE A 137 14.78 7.58 4.79
C ILE A 137 15.41 6.97 3.53
N ASP A 138 16.63 7.38 3.20
CA ASP A 138 17.39 6.90 2.03
C ASP A 138 16.59 6.95 0.70
N GLY A 139 15.80 8.01 0.51
CA GLY A 139 15.00 8.23 -0.70
C GLY A 139 13.70 7.41 -0.79
N TYR A 140 13.32 6.71 0.28
CA TYR A 140 12.05 5.99 0.39
C TYR A 140 11.17 6.56 1.48
N SER A 141 9.85 6.49 1.29
CA SER A 141 8.87 6.95 2.28
C SER A 141 8.43 5.83 3.21
N TYR A 142 8.38 6.13 4.51
CA TYR A 142 8.04 5.18 5.55
C TYR A 142 6.94 5.70 6.48
N LEU A 143 6.01 4.82 6.84
CA LEU A 143 5.14 5.04 8.00
C LEU A 143 5.87 4.52 9.24
N MET A 144 6.13 5.40 10.20
CA MET A 144 6.96 5.09 11.36
C MET A 144 6.26 4.16 12.37
N PRO A 145 7.01 3.45 13.23
CA PRO A 145 6.47 2.62 14.29
C PRO A 145 5.45 3.36 15.16
N GLY A 146 4.30 2.73 15.43
CA GLY A 146 3.20 3.28 16.22
C GLY A 146 2.39 4.37 15.52
N ALA A 147 2.76 4.77 14.30
CA ALA A 147 2.02 5.78 13.54
C ALA A 147 0.80 5.19 12.84
N ARG A 148 -0.17 6.06 12.57
CA ARG A 148 -1.36 5.77 11.79
C ARG A 148 -1.48 6.79 10.68
N ALA A 149 -1.97 6.35 9.53
CA ALA A 149 -2.25 7.22 8.40
C ALA A 149 -3.66 6.98 7.89
N VAL A 150 -4.35 8.08 7.55
CA VAL A 150 -5.68 8.02 6.93
C VAL A 150 -5.51 7.97 5.43
N ILE A 151 -5.99 6.88 4.83
CA ILE A 151 -5.91 6.65 3.39
C ILE A 151 -7.25 6.97 2.78
N THR A 152 -7.23 7.87 1.80
CA THR A 152 -8.38 8.21 0.97
C THR A 152 -8.06 7.90 -0.49
N GLY A 153 -9.11 7.74 -1.28
CA GLY A 153 -8.99 7.55 -2.72
C GLY A 153 -10.36 7.47 -3.35
N GLY A 154 -10.38 7.36 -4.68
CA GLY A 154 -11.61 7.22 -5.44
C GLY A 154 -11.48 6.28 -6.61
N ILE A 155 -12.62 5.71 -7.01
CA ILE A 155 -12.76 4.94 -8.24
C ILE A 155 -13.93 5.54 -9.01
N ARG A 156 -13.66 6.17 -10.16
CA ARG A 156 -14.66 6.66 -11.10
C ARG A 156 -15.15 5.51 -11.96
N LEU A 157 -16.45 5.27 -11.94
CA LEU A 157 -17.02 4.08 -12.54
C LEU A 157 -17.28 4.33 -14.02
N VAL A 158 -16.38 3.84 -14.87
CA VAL A 158 -16.57 3.89 -16.33
C VAL A 158 -17.37 2.69 -16.86
N ASP A 159 -17.51 1.65 -16.02
CA ASP A 159 -18.37 0.48 -16.24
C ASP A 159 -18.71 -0.16 -14.87
N VAL A 160 -19.56 -1.19 -14.87
CA VAL A 160 -19.82 -2.02 -13.69
C VAL A 160 -18.57 -2.78 -13.25
N PHE A 161 -18.44 -3.02 -11.94
CA PHE A 161 -17.35 -3.85 -11.42
C PHE A 161 -17.60 -5.34 -11.73
N GLY A 162 -16.79 -5.93 -12.60
CA GLY A 162 -16.86 -7.37 -12.89
C GLY A 162 -18.23 -7.79 -13.45
N ASN A 163 -18.68 -8.99 -13.11
CA ASN A 163 -19.88 -9.60 -13.71
C ASN A 163 -21.15 -9.53 -12.82
N ARG A 164 -21.12 -8.78 -11.72
CA ARG A 164 -22.18 -8.74 -10.72
C ARG A 164 -22.50 -7.31 -10.32
N ASN A 165 -23.78 -6.99 -10.13
CA ASN A 165 -24.24 -5.70 -9.65
C ASN A 165 -25.51 -5.89 -8.78
N PRO A 166 -25.52 -5.55 -7.48
CA PRO A 166 -24.45 -4.93 -6.71
C PRO A 166 -23.26 -5.87 -6.48
N GLN A 167 -22.06 -5.28 -6.48
CA GLN A 167 -20.78 -5.97 -6.36
C GLN A 167 -20.20 -5.81 -4.94
N PRO A 168 -19.73 -6.89 -4.28
CA PRO A 168 -18.93 -6.75 -3.06
C PRO A 168 -17.56 -6.13 -3.35
N ILE A 169 -17.24 -5.06 -2.62
CA ILE A 169 -15.96 -4.34 -2.66
C ILE A 169 -15.39 -4.30 -1.24
N TRP A 170 -14.07 -4.43 -1.10
CA TRP A 170 -13.41 -4.55 0.20
C TRP A 170 -12.04 -3.87 0.21
N ALA A 171 -11.53 -3.63 1.41
CA ALA A 171 -10.18 -3.15 1.61
C ALA A 171 -9.16 -4.30 1.62
N GLY A 172 -7.92 -3.95 1.32
CA GLY A 172 -6.76 -4.82 1.50
C GLY A 172 -5.54 -4.02 1.91
N LEU A 173 -4.62 -4.68 2.59
CA LEU A 173 -3.30 -4.12 2.90
C LEU A 173 -2.23 -5.13 2.45
N ILE A 174 -1.47 -4.72 1.44
CA ILE A 174 -0.59 -5.58 0.67
C ILE A 174 0.84 -5.30 1.08
N HIS A 175 1.57 -6.34 1.47
CA HIS A 175 3.02 -6.31 1.56
C HIS A 175 3.58 -6.95 0.29
N GLU A 176 3.94 -6.11 -0.69
CA GLU A 176 4.26 -6.49 -2.06
C GLU A 176 5.32 -7.60 -2.13
N ASP A 177 5.06 -8.66 -2.90
CA ASP A 177 5.89 -9.88 -3.03
C ASP A 177 6.21 -10.62 -1.72
N VAL A 178 5.58 -10.25 -0.60
CA VAL A 178 5.79 -10.90 0.70
C VAL A 178 4.52 -11.64 1.13
N ALA A 179 3.43 -10.92 1.39
CA ALA A 179 2.17 -11.51 1.82
C ALA A 179 1.02 -10.50 1.81
N ILE A 180 -0.20 -11.03 1.73
CA ILE A 180 -1.41 -10.39 2.25
C ILE A 180 -1.87 -11.28 3.39
N THR A 181 -1.82 -10.79 4.62
CA THR A 181 -2.26 -11.59 5.78
C THR A 181 -3.77 -11.74 5.77
N GLU A 182 -4.30 -12.79 6.39
CA GLU A 182 -5.76 -13.01 6.44
C GLU A 182 -6.51 -11.84 7.10
N PHE A 183 -5.91 -11.16 8.08
CA PHE A 183 -6.49 -9.97 8.71
C PHE A 183 -6.52 -8.74 7.80
N ASN A 184 -5.66 -8.72 6.78
CA ASN A 184 -5.53 -7.63 5.82
C ASN A 184 -6.13 -7.99 4.45
N ASN A 185 -6.77 -9.16 4.34
CA ASN A 185 -7.38 -9.63 3.11
C ASN A 185 -8.90 -9.51 3.22
N ARG A 186 -9.54 -8.98 2.17
CA ARG A 186 -11.00 -8.79 2.08
C ARG A 186 -11.63 -8.16 3.32
N VAL A 187 -11.01 -7.09 3.80
CA VAL A 187 -11.45 -6.38 5.01
C VAL A 187 -12.74 -5.60 4.71
N ASP A 188 -13.74 -5.79 5.57
CA ASP A 188 -15.01 -5.06 5.59
C ASP A 188 -15.71 -5.01 4.20
N PRO A 189 -16.12 -6.18 3.66
CA PRO A 189 -16.74 -6.25 2.34
C PRO A 189 -18.13 -5.60 2.34
N GLN A 190 -18.33 -4.62 1.46
CA GLN A 190 -19.58 -3.87 1.31
C GLN A 190 -20.13 -4.03 -0.11
N ALA A 191 -21.43 -4.21 -0.23
CA ALA A 191 -22.10 -4.30 -1.52
C ALA A 191 -22.33 -2.90 -2.09
N VAL A 192 -21.73 -2.62 -3.25
CA VAL A 192 -21.90 -1.36 -3.98
C VAL A 192 -22.73 -1.62 -5.25
N LEU A 193 -23.82 -0.88 -5.39
CA LEU A 193 -24.66 -0.84 -6.58
C LEU A 193 -24.10 0.22 -7.54
N VAL A 194 -23.92 -0.17 -8.79
CA VAL A 194 -23.69 0.78 -9.89
C VAL A 194 -25.03 1.07 -10.54
N ASP A 195 -25.48 2.32 -10.52
CA ASP A 195 -26.71 2.73 -11.19
C ASP A 195 -26.43 2.85 -12.70
N VAL A 196 -26.87 1.83 -13.44
CA VAL A 196 -26.67 1.72 -14.89
C VAL A 196 -27.96 2.18 -15.60
N PRO A 197 -27.90 3.22 -16.44
CA PRO A 197 -29.02 3.63 -17.30
C PRO A 197 -29.42 2.54 -18.29
N ASP A 198 -30.53 2.74 -19.01
CA ASP A 198 -30.88 1.82 -20.09
C ASP A 198 -29.79 1.81 -21.19
N PRO A 199 -29.58 0.67 -21.90
CA PRO A 199 -28.47 0.52 -22.83
C PRO A 199 -28.41 1.56 -23.95
N ASP A 200 -29.55 2.12 -24.35
CA ASP A 200 -29.63 3.13 -25.42
C ASP A 200 -29.24 4.53 -24.93
N ASN A 201 -29.15 4.74 -23.61
CA ASN A 201 -28.82 6.02 -22.97
C ASN A 201 -27.60 5.92 -22.04
N MET A 202 -26.73 4.93 -22.25
CA MET A 202 -25.51 4.77 -21.46
C MET A 202 -24.58 5.99 -21.66
N PRO A 203 -24.24 6.74 -20.60
CA PRO A 203 -23.37 7.89 -20.71
C PRO A 203 -21.93 7.46 -21.03
N VAL A 204 -21.24 8.29 -21.81
CA VAL A 204 -19.79 8.16 -22.02
C VAL A 204 -19.10 9.10 -21.04
N CYS A 205 -18.22 8.56 -20.21
CA CYS A 205 -17.51 9.38 -19.23
C CYS A 205 -16.51 10.29 -19.93
N GLU A 206 -16.45 11.55 -19.49
CA GLU A 206 -15.48 12.51 -20.03
C GLU A 206 -14.05 11.95 -19.86
N PRO A 207 -13.27 11.88 -20.96
CA PRO A 207 -11.88 11.46 -20.88
C PRO A 207 -11.11 12.37 -19.93
N ARG A 208 -10.18 11.77 -19.17
CA ARG A 208 -9.28 12.52 -18.30
C ARG A 208 -7.87 11.96 -18.38
N GLU A 209 -6.90 12.80 -18.05
CA GLU A 209 -5.51 12.37 -18.01
C GLU A 209 -5.31 11.31 -16.91
N ILE A 210 -4.51 10.30 -17.24
CA ILE A 210 -4.06 9.31 -16.27
C ILE A 210 -3.12 10.02 -15.28
N PRO A 211 -3.35 9.94 -13.96
CA PRO A 211 -2.47 10.52 -12.96
C PRO A 211 -1.21 9.66 -12.83
N MET A 212 -0.34 9.76 -13.84
CA MET A 212 0.91 9.04 -13.96
C MET A 212 1.82 9.36 -12.77
N LYS A 213 2.59 8.37 -12.31
CA LYS A 213 3.72 8.54 -11.39
C LYS A 213 4.61 9.66 -11.95
N PRO A 214 4.94 10.69 -11.16
CA PRO A 214 5.85 11.73 -11.61
C PRO A 214 7.18 11.11 -12.06
N GLU A 215 7.68 11.54 -13.21
CA GLU A 215 9.04 11.17 -13.64
C GLU A 215 10.03 11.72 -12.61
N THR A 216 10.86 10.86 -12.03
CA THR A 216 12.04 11.30 -11.29
C THR A 216 12.95 12.02 -12.28
N GLU A 217 13.09 13.35 -12.16
CA GLU A 217 14.11 14.10 -12.90
C GLU A 217 15.47 13.43 -12.64
N ASN A 218 16.08 12.89 -13.69
CA ASN A 218 17.46 12.43 -13.63
C ASN A 218 18.34 13.63 -13.22
N GLN A 219 18.82 13.63 -11.98
CA GLN A 219 19.93 14.49 -11.59
C GLN A 219 21.17 14.00 -12.35
N ASN A 220 21.46 14.67 -13.48
CA ASN A 220 22.75 14.60 -14.16
C ASN A 220 23.86 15.19 -13.29
#